data_AF-A0A8B5YDN7-F1
#
_entry.id   AF-A0A8B5YDN7-F1
#
_cell.length_a   1.000
_cell.length_b   1.000
_cell.length_c   1.000
_cell.angle_alpha   90.00
_cell.angle_beta   90.00
_cell.angle_gamma   90.00
#
_symmetry.space_group_name_H-M   'P 1'
#
loop_
_entity.id
_entity.type
_entity.pdbx_description
1 polymer ?
#
loop_
_entity_poly.entity_id
_entity_poly.type
_entity_poly.pdbx_seq_one_letter_code
_entity_poly.pdbx_strand_id
1 'polypeptide(L)' 'MNNEMWNNPAVQKNVKIIKEFGHIFVNTTSLGIKASSGEIVQTEAGLPDPDELLKLLSEKGTVLSKS' A
#
# COMPACT_ATOMS: atom_id res chain seq x y z
N MET A 1 -1.25 0.28 -7.67
CA MET A 1 -2.55 0.29 -8.38
C MET A 1 -2.87 1.73 -8.79
N ASN A 2 -3.71 2.00 -9.80
CA ASN A 2 -4.07 3.39 -10.12
C ASN A 2 -5.10 3.97 -9.13
N ASN A 3 -5.29 5.30 -9.15
CA ASN A 3 -6.16 6.00 -8.20
C ASN A 3 -7.64 5.65 -8.34
N GLU A 4 -8.12 5.43 -9.56
CA GLU A 4 -9.53 5.10 -9.80
C GLU A 4 -9.90 3.78 -9.12
N MET A 5 -9.04 2.77 -9.29
CA MET A 5 -9.23 1.48 -8.64
C MET A 5 -9.01 1.58 -7.12
N TRP A 6 -8.02 2.35 -6.66
CA TRP A 6 -7.77 2.53 -5.22
C TRP A 6 -8.94 3.21 -4.52
N ASN A 7 -9.50 4.25 -5.13
CA ASN A 7 -10.61 5.03 -4.57
C ASN A 7 -11.97 4.34 -4.77
N ASN A 8 -12.01 3.15 -5.37
CA ASN A 8 -13.24 2.39 -5.50
C ASN A 8 -13.81 2.05 -4.10
N PRO A 9 -15.11 2.32 -3.84
CA PRO A 9 -15.72 2.07 -2.53
C PRO A 9 -15.61 0.62 -2.04
N ALA A 10 -15.68 -0.36 -2.96
CA ALA A 10 -15.54 -1.77 -2.62
C ALA A 10 -14.12 -2.10 -2.17
N VAL A 11 -13.10 -1.52 -2.82
CA VAL A 11 -11.69 -1.67 -2.42
C VAL A 11 -11.47 -1.08 -1.03
N GLN A 12 -11.92 0.16 -0.80
CA GLN A 12 -11.75 0.82 0.50
C GLN A 12 -12.48 0.09 1.64
N LYS A 13 -13.67 -0.46 1.36
CA LYS A 13 -14.38 -1.33 2.30
C LYS A 13 -13.56 -2.56 2.67
N ASN A 14 -12.95 -3.23 1.69
CA ASN A 14 -12.14 -4.43 1.93
C ASN A 14 -10.85 -4.10 2.68
N VAL A 15 -10.18 -2.99 2.33
CA VAL A 15 -8.99 -2.50 3.06
C VAL A 15 -9.35 -2.25 4.52
N LYS A 16 -10.49 -1.62 4.81
CA LYS A 16 -10.97 -1.41 6.17
C LYS A 16 -11.18 -2.72 6.92
N ILE A 17 -11.89 -3.68 6.32
CA ILE A 17 -12.13 -5.00 6.92
C ILE A 17 -10.80 -5.70 7.24
N ILE A 18 -9.87 -5.74 6.28
CA ILE A 18 -8.57 -6.39 6.47
C ILE A 18 -7.76 -5.74 7.61
N LYS A 19 -7.82 -4.40 7.75
CA LYS A 19 -7.22 -3.68 8.89
C LYS A 19 -7.90 -4.01 10.22
N GLU A 20 -9.22 -4.18 10.25
CA GLU A 20 -9.96 -4.63 11.44
C GLU A 20 -9.56 -6.04 11.88
N PHE A 21 -9.15 -6.91 10.95
CA PHE A 21 -8.57 -8.22 11.24
C PHE A 21 -7.08 -8.17 11.67
N GLY A 22 -6.51 -6.98 11.88
CA GLY A 22 -5.16 -6.79 12.39
C GLY A 22 -4.07 -6.82 11.33
N HIS A 23 -4.41 -6.87 10.04
CA HIS A 23 -3.43 -6.78 8.97
C HIS A 23 -3.02 -5.33 8.69
N ILE A 24 -1.80 -5.15 8.20
CA ILE A 24 -1.23 -3.86 7.83
C ILE A 24 -1.21 -3.77 6.30
N PHE A 25 -1.76 -2.68 5.75
CA PHE A 25 -1.56 -2.33 4.35
C PHE A 25 -0.32 -1.46 4.22
N VAL A 26 0.63 -1.90 3.39
CA VAL A 26 1.85 -1.16 3.08
C VAL A 26 1.68 -0.52 1.71
N ASN A 27 1.31 0.76 1.71
CA ASN A 27 1.14 1.56 0.50
C ASN A 27 1.81 2.92 0.71
N THR A 28 2.42 3.46 -0.35
CA THR A 28 3.04 4.78 -0.34
C THR A 28 2.49 5.66 -1.46
N THR A 29 2.67 6.96 -1.29
CA THR A 29 2.42 7.93 -2.34
C THR A 29 3.63 7.98 -3.27
N SER A 30 3.44 7.63 -4.54
CA SER A 30 4.52 7.58 -5.54
C SER A 30 4.07 8.14 -6.89
N LEU A 31 5.03 8.56 -7.71
CA LEU A 31 4.80 8.87 -9.13
C LEU A 31 5.03 7.60 -9.94
N GLY A 32 4.16 7.35 -10.92
CA GLY A 32 4.29 6.23 -11.84
C GLY A 32 3.82 6.58 -13.24
N ILE A 33 4.19 5.76 -14.21
CA ILE A 33 3.73 5.91 -15.60
C ILE A 33 2.46 5.08 -15.78
N LYS A 34 1.37 5.72 -16.18
CA LYS A 34 0.10 5.04 -16.48
C LYS A 34 0.27 4.21 -17.74
N ALA A 35 0.29 2.88 -17.60
CA ALA A 35 0.55 1.96 -18.70
C ALA A 35 -0.36 2.16 -19.94
N SER A 36 -1.59 2.64 -19.74
CA SER A 36 -2.55 2.87 -20.84
C SER A 36 -2.30 4.14 -21.65
N SER A 37 -1.67 5.17 -21.07
CA SER A 37 -1.51 6.49 -21.71
C SER A 37 -0.06 6.99 -21.78
N GLY A 38 0.86 6.38 -21.03
CA GLY A 38 2.24 6.86 -20.90
C GLY A 38 2.37 8.12 -20.02
N GLU A 39 1.28 8.61 -19.46
CA GLU A 39 1.29 9.82 -18.62
C GLU A 39 1.86 9.53 -17.24
N ILE A 40 2.57 10.50 -16.68
CA ILE A 40 3.03 10.46 -15.29
C ILE A 40 1.84 10.81 -14.40
N VAL A 41 1.53 9.92 -13.46
CA VAL A 41 0.43 10.09 -12.49
C VAL A 41 0.94 9.81 -11.09
N GLN A 42 0.44 10.58 -10.12
CA GLN A 42 0.67 10.31 -8.70
C GLN A 42 -0.35 9.30 -8.19
N THR A 43 0.07 8.34 -7.36
CA THR A 43 -0.83 7.39 -6.71
C THR A 43 -0.48 7.14 -5.26
N GLU A 44 -1.51 7.01 -4.43
CA GLU A 44 -1.42 6.66 -3.00
C GLU A 44 -1.35 5.14 -2.76
N ALA A 45 -1.51 4.36 -3.82
CA ALA A 45 -1.46 2.90 -3.80
C ALA A 45 -0.19 2.37 -4.50
N GLY A 46 0.92 3.10 -4.31
CA GLY A 46 2.25 2.71 -4.75
C GLY A 46 2.89 1.69 -3.81
N LEU A 47 3.88 0.97 -4.32
CA LEU A 47 4.75 0.15 -3.50
C LEU A 47 5.82 1.05 -2.84
N PRO A 48 6.19 0.80 -1.58
CA PRO A 48 7.33 1.48 -0.95
C PRO A 48 8.62 1.14 -1.69
N ASP A 49 9.62 2.01 -1.54
CA ASP A 49 10.97 1.66 -1.93
C ASP A 49 11.50 0.48 -1.09
N PRO A 50 12.44 -0.33 -1.60
CA PRO A 50 12.95 -1.49 -0.89
C PRO A 50 13.45 -1.18 0.53
N ASP A 51 14.15 -0.06 0.73
CA ASP A 51 14.69 0.33 2.04
C ASP A 51 13.58 0.74 3.02
N GLU A 52 12.54 1.43 2.53
CA GLU A 52 11.36 1.77 3.34
C GLU A 52 10.61 0.50 3.76
N LEU A 53 10.47 -0.46 2.86
CA LEU A 53 9.86 -1.75 3.15
C LEU A 53 10.66 -2.51 4.22
N LEU A 54 11.98 -2.60 4.07
CA LEU A 54 12.83 -3.28 5.05
C LEU A 54 12.74 -2.63 6.43
N LYS A 55 12.73 -1.29 6.49
CA LYS A 55 12.52 -0.55 7.73
C LYS A 55 11.18 -0.90 8.38
N LEU A 56 10.08 -0.83 7.63
CA LEU A 56 8.74 -1.19 8.12
C LEU A 56 8.68 -2.63 8.64
N LEU A 57 9.30 -3.57 7.92
CA LEU A 57 9.35 -4.98 8.32
C LEU A 57 10.17 -5.19 9.60
N SER A 58 11.27 -4.44 9.79
CA SER A 58 12.06 -4.52 11.02
C SER A 58 11.28 -3.99 12.24
N GLU A 59 10.60 -2.84 12.09
CA GLU A 59 9.80 -2.23 13.15
C GLU A 59 8.59 -3.09 13.55
N LYS A 60 7.95 -3.75 12.58
CA LYS A 60 6.73 -4.55 12.81
C LYS A 60 7.01 -6.04 13.06
N GLY A 61 8.07 -6.59 12.46
CA GLY A 61 8.50 -7.99 12.64
C GLY A 61 8.97 -8.30 14.06
N THR A 62 9.44 -7.28 14.80
CA THR A 62 9.78 -7.42 16.23
C THR A 62 8.54 -7.74 17.09
N VAL A 63 7.33 -7.42 16.64
CA VAL A 63 6.08 -7.71 17.37
C VAL A 63 5.60 -9.16 17.18
N LEU A 64 5.92 -9.78 16.04
CA LEU A 64 5.46 -11.14 15.69
C LEU A 64 6.34 -12.28 16.23
N SER A 65 7.52 -11.95 16.80
CA SER A 65 8.46 -12.94 17.37
C SER A 65 8.34 -13.11 18.89
N LYS A 66 7.44 -12.37 19.55
CA LYS A 66 7.22 -12.41 21.01
C LYS A 66 5.86 -13.03 21.40
N SER A 67 5.40 -14.03 20.65
CA SER A 67 4.19 -14.81 20.96
C SER A 67 4.57 -16.23 21.33
#